data_AF-A0A8T0BAR8-F1
#
_entry.id   AF-A0A8T0BAR8-F1
#
_cell.length_a   1.000
_cell.length_b   1.000
_cell.length_c   1.000
_cell.angle_alpha   90.00
_cell.angle_beta   90.00
_cell.angle_gamma   90.00
#
_symmetry.space_group_name_H-M   'P 1'
#
loop_
_entity.id
_entity.type
_entity.pdbx_description
1 polymer ?
#
loop_
_entity_poly.entity_id
_entity_poly.type
_entity_poly.pdbx_seq_one_letter_code
_entity_poly.pdbx_strand_id
1 'polypeptide(L)'
;MGYWDLEEGKDCVGKTWITTKLGTALGLVGSAYHLVLIRPETSLEALTRAVNGTVTMATLGAVFGITTCLSAHVRDAPDDPTNYFLGGCASGALLGARSEYINKNKHLNH
;
A
#
# COMPACT_ATOMS: atom_id res chain seq x y z
N MET A 1 0.53 -17.50 -10.88
CA MET A 1 1.67 -17.56 -9.94
C MET A 1 1.27 -16.81 -8.69
N GLY A 2 1.22 -17.49 -7.55
CA GLY A 2 0.87 -16.93 -6.25
C GLY A 2 2.06 -16.23 -5.59
N TYR A 3 1.79 -15.42 -4.58
CA TYR A 3 2.83 -14.71 -3.80
C TYR A 3 3.85 -15.68 -3.17
N TRP A 4 3.38 -16.85 -2.75
CA TRP A 4 4.15 -17.91 -2.09
C TRP A 4 4.96 -18.79 -3.06
N ASP A 5 4.73 -18.69 -4.37
CA ASP A 5 5.48 -19.45 -5.38
C ASP A 5 6.82 -18.80 -5.74
N LEU A 6 7.05 -17.55 -5.29
CA LEU A 6 8.24 -16.76 -5.62
C LEU A 6 9.27 -16.87 -4.49
N GLU A 7 10.55 -16.98 -4.86
CA GLU A 7 11.64 -17.04 -3.88
C GLU A 7 11.85 -15.65 -3.25
N GLU A 8 11.93 -15.60 -1.91
CA GLU A 8 12.22 -14.37 -1.17
C GLU A 8 13.66 -13.92 -1.48
N GLY A 9 13.85 -12.66 -1.85
CA GLY A 9 15.19 -12.15 -2.19
C GLY A 9 15.74 -12.59 -3.55
N LYS A 10 14.89 -12.89 -4.55
CA LYS A 10 15.31 -12.97 -5.97
C LYS A 10 14.27 -12.35 -6.90
N ASP A 11 13.00 -12.61 -6.66
CA ASP A 11 11.90 -12.10 -7.47
C ASP A 11 11.21 -10.86 -6.87
N CYS A 12 12.00 -9.83 -6.52
CA CYS A 12 11.48 -8.62 -5.87
C CYS A 12 10.34 -7.95 -6.65
N VAL A 13 10.49 -7.84 -7.97
CA VAL A 13 9.50 -7.17 -8.82
C VAL A 13 8.22 -7.99 -8.87
N GLY A 14 8.31 -9.32 -8.95
CA GLY A 14 7.16 -10.22 -8.97
C GLY A 14 6.36 -10.17 -7.67
N LYS A 15 7.04 -10.27 -6.52
CA LYS A 15 6.38 -10.19 -5.21
C LYS A 15 5.78 -8.81 -4.96
N THR A 16 6.53 -7.75 -5.27
CA THR A 16 6.04 -6.37 -5.16
C THR A 16 4.81 -6.14 -6.03
N TRP A 17 4.81 -6.67 -7.26
CA TRP A 17 3.65 -6.56 -8.15
C TRP A 17 2.42 -7.25 -7.56
N ILE A 18 2.58 -8.45 -7.00
CA ILE A 18 1.47 -9.19 -6.37
C ILE A 18 0.96 -8.45 -5.11
N THR A 19 1.84 -7.98 -4.23
CA THR A 19 1.45 -7.23 -3.02
C THR A 19 0.80 -5.90 -3.38
N THR A 20 1.27 -5.23 -4.43
CA THR A 20 0.64 -4.02 -4.97
C THR A 20 -0.76 -4.31 -5.49
N LYS A 21 -0.96 -5.39 -6.26
CA LYS A 21 -2.28 -5.78 -6.75
C LYS A 21 -3.25 -6.10 -5.60
N LEU A 22 -2.77 -6.80 -4.56
CA LEU A 22 -3.54 -7.05 -3.36
C LEU A 22 -3.92 -5.74 -2.64
N GLY A 23 -2.96 -4.83 -2.47
CA GLY A 23 -3.20 -3.50 -1.91
C GLY A 23 -4.23 -2.70 -2.71
N THR A 24 -4.12 -2.69 -4.04
CA THR A 24 -5.08 -2.03 -4.93
C THR A 24 -6.48 -2.64 -4.81
N ALA A 25 -6.60 -3.97 -4.79
CA ALA A 25 -7.89 -4.63 -4.65
C ALA A 25 -8.56 -4.29 -3.31
N LEU A 26 -7.81 -4.33 -2.21
CA LEU A 26 -8.28 -3.92 -0.89
C LEU A 26 -8.64 -2.43 -0.84
N GLY A 27 -7.86 -1.58 -1.51
CA GLY A 27 -8.12 -0.15 -1.65
C GLY A 27 -9.41 0.16 -2.41
N LEU A 28 -9.70 -0.58 -3.48
CA LEU A 28 -10.94 -0.45 -4.24
C LEU A 28 -12.15 -0.90 -3.43
N VAL A 29 -12.06 -2.05 -2.76
CA VAL A 29 -13.13 -2.56 -1.89
C VAL A 29 -13.37 -1.57 -0.74
N GLY A 30 -12.33 -1.13 -0.06
CA GLY A 30 -12.41 -0.13 1.01
C GLY A 30 -13.01 1.19 0.52
N SER A 31 -12.63 1.65 -0.67
CA SER A 31 -13.20 2.86 -1.29
C SER A 31 -14.68 2.68 -1.62
N ALA A 32 -15.09 1.53 -2.13
CA ALA A 32 -16.49 1.24 -2.42
C ALA A 32 -17.35 1.30 -1.13
N TYR A 33 -16.90 0.67 -0.04
CA TYR A 33 -17.58 0.77 1.25
C TYR A 33 -17.60 2.21 1.77
N HIS A 34 -16.47 2.94 1.67
CA HIS A 34 -16.38 4.31 2.13
C HIS A 34 -17.34 5.24 1.36
N LEU A 35 -17.54 5.04 0.06
CA LEU A 35 -18.48 5.83 -0.75
C LEU A 35 -19.94 5.52 -0.43
N VAL A 36 -20.25 4.26 -0.11
CA VAL A 36 -21.61 3.84 0.28
C VAL A 36 -21.96 4.36 1.67
N LEU A 37 -21.04 4.29 2.64
CA LEU A 37 -21.27 4.74 4.01
C LEU A 37 -21.20 6.27 4.15
N ILE A 38 -20.33 6.92 3.39
CA ILE A 38 -20.13 8.38 3.43
C ILE A 38 -20.34 8.91 2.01
N ARG A 39 -21.59 9.30 1.74
CA ARG A 39 -22.02 9.83 0.44
C ARG A 39 -21.35 11.19 0.17
N PRO A 40 -20.56 11.32 -0.91
CA PRO A 40 -20.02 12.61 -1.31
C PRO A 40 -21.09 13.47 -1.97
N GLU A 41 -20.95 14.79 -1.84
CA GLU A 41 -21.86 15.78 -2.44
C GLU A 41 -21.68 15.85 -3.98
N THR A 42 -20.48 15.52 -4.47
CA THR A 42 -20.13 15.61 -5.89
C THR A 42 -19.45 14.34 -6.42
N SER A 43 -19.59 14.09 -7.73
CA SER A 43 -18.95 12.96 -8.42
C SER A 43 -17.42 13.09 -8.48
N LEU A 44 -16.90 14.32 -8.58
CA LEU A 44 -15.47 14.59 -8.60
C LEU A 44 -14.84 14.25 -7.23
N GLU A 45 -15.47 14.67 -6.13
CA GLU A 45 -14.99 14.35 -4.78
C GLU A 45 -15.03 12.85 -4.51
N ALA A 46 -16.07 12.16 -5.01
CA ALA A 46 -16.17 10.70 -4.96
C ALA A 46 -14.96 10.03 -5.63
N LEU A 47 -14.63 10.47 -6.85
CA LEU A 47 -13.53 9.94 -7.62
C LEU A 47 -12.18 10.22 -6.95
N THR A 48 -11.93 11.47 -6.56
CA THR A 48 -10.68 11.86 -5.89
C THR A 48 -10.47 11.08 -4.60
N ARG A 49 -11.53 10.87 -3.80
CA ARG A 49 -11.47 10.09 -2.57
C ARG A 49 -11.16 8.61 -2.83
N ALA A 50 -11.83 8.01 -3.81
CA ALA A 50 -11.59 6.61 -4.17
C ALA A 50 -10.19 6.39 -4.76
N VAL A 51 -9.73 7.31 -5.62
CA VAL A 51 -8.39 7.27 -6.22
C VAL A 51 -7.34 7.43 -5.12
N ASN A 52 -7.46 8.43 -4.24
CA ASN A 52 -6.49 8.65 -3.17
C ASN A 52 -6.43 7.45 -2.20
N GLY A 53 -7.58 6.87 -1.83
CA GLY A 53 -7.63 5.69 -0.97
C GLY A 53 -7.00 4.47 -1.63
N THR A 54 -7.34 4.21 -2.89
CA THR A 54 -6.81 3.07 -3.66
C THR A 54 -5.31 3.19 -3.90
N VAL A 55 -4.84 4.36 -4.33
CA VAL A 55 -3.41 4.63 -4.56
C VAL A 55 -2.64 4.50 -3.25
N THR A 56 -3.18 4.98 -2.14
CA THR A 56 -2.54 4.81 -0.83
C THR A 56 -2.35 3.33 -0.52
N MET A 57 -3.40 2.52 -0.60
CA MET A 57 -3.29 1.07 -0.33
C MET A 57 -2.37 0.34 -1.32
N ALA A 58 -2.38 0.72 -2.60
CA ALA A 58 -1.45 0.20 -3.60
C ALA A 58 0.00 0.51 -3.23
N THR A 59 0.28 1.76 -2.82
CA THR A 59 1.64 2.17 -2.40
C THR A 59 2.09 1.46 -1.14
N LEU A 60 1.19 1.16 -0.19
CA LEU A 60 1.52 0.37 0.99
C LEU A 60 1.94 -1.06 0.60
N GLY A 61 1.18 -1.71 -0.29
CA GLY A 61 1.52 -3.02 -0.82
C GLY A 61 2.86 -3.04 -1.55
N ALA A 62 3.15 -1.99 -2.33
CA ALA A 62 4.43 -1.83 -3.03
C ALA A 62 5.61 -1.66 -2.06
N VAL A 63 5.49 -0.74 -1.09
CA VAL A 63 6.55 -0.48 -0.12
C VAL A 63 6.78 -1.69 0.79
N PHE A 64 5.72 -2.38 1.19
CA PHE A 64 5.83 -3.65 1.90
C PHE A 64 6.68 -4.64 1.10
N GLY A 65 6.29 -4.92 -0.16
CA GLY A 65 6.97 -5.89 -1.02
C GLY A 65 8.44 -5.57 -1.31
N ILE A 66 8.76 -4.30 -1.64
CA ILE A 66 10.14 -3.86 -1.88
C ILE A 66 10.97 -3.97 -0.60
N THR A 67 10.42 -3.52 0.53
CA THR A 67 11.14 -3.52 1.80
C THR A 67 11.44 -4.94 2.25
N THR A 68 10.46 -5.85 2.20
CA THR A 68 10.68 -7.28 2.52
C THR A 68 11.75 -7.91 1.65
N CYS A 69 11.73 -7.62 0.34
CA CYS A 69 12.71 -8.18 -0.57
C CYS A 69 14.11 -7.62 -0.29
N LEU A 70 14.22 -6.30 -0.11
CA LEU A 70 15.49 -5.64 0.19
C LEU A 70 16.06 -6.09 1.53
N SER A 71 15.23 -6.25 2.56
CA SER A 71 15.69 -6.79 3.85
C SER A 71 16.16 -8.23 3.74
N ALA A 72 15.47 -9.07 2.97
CA ALA A 72 15.87 -10.46 2.72
C ALA A 72 17.23 -10.53 1.99
N HIS A 73 17.42 -9.66 1.00
CA HIS A 73 18.69 -9.54 0.27
C HIS A 73 19.85 -9.05 1.15
N VAL A 74 19.65 -7.97 1.92
CA VAL A 74 20.73 -7.35 2.71
C VAL A 74 21.13 -8.22 3.90
N ARG A 75 20.20 -9.02 4.44
CA ARG A 75 20.44 -9.90 5.59
C ARG A 75 20.90 -11.31 5.19
N ASP A 76 20.92 -11.64 3.90
CA ASP A 76 21.10 -13.02 3.38
C ASP A 76 20.24 -14.06 4.13
N ALA A 77 19.06 -13.62 4.60
CA ALA A 77 18.17 -14.38 5.47
C ALA A 77 16.75 -14.32 4.90
N PRO A 78 16.45 -15.06 3.82
CA PRO A 78 15.19 -14.96 3.09
C PRO A 78 13.95 -15.37 3.90
N ASP A 79 14.08 -16.40 4.74
CA ASP A 79 12.96 -16.97 5.51
C ASP A 79 12.78 -16.33 6.91
N ASP A 80 13.49 -15.24 7.19
CA ASP A 80 13.44 -14.59 8.50
C ASP A 80 12.18 -13.70 8.63
N PRO A 81 11.29 -13.94 9.61
CA PRO A 81 10.08 -13.15 9.82
C PRO A 81 10.34 -11.66 10.08
N THR A 82 11.56 -11.29 10.48
CA THR A 82 11.95 -9.88 10.67
C THR A 82 11.88 -9.08 9.38
N ASN A 83 12.01 -9.71 8.20
CA ASN A 83 11.86 -9.03 6.91
C ASN A 83 10.44 -8.49 6.72
N TYR A 84 9.42 -9.29 7.08
CA TYR A 84 8.01 -8.87 7.02
C TYR A 84 7.70 -7.80 8.07
N PHE A 85 8.33 -7.86 9.24
CA PHE A 85 8.21 -6.82 10.26
C PHE A 85 8.73 -5.47 9.73
N LEU A 86 9.89 -5.45 9.09
CA LEU A 86 10.46 -4.24 8.49
C LEU A 86 9.56 -3.68 7.38
N GLY A 87 9.01 -4.54 6.51
CA GLY A 87 8.04 -4.12 5.50
C GLY A 87 6.76 -3.53 6.09
N GLY A 88 6.27 -4.10 7.19
CA GLY A 88 5.13 -3.58 7.95
C GLY A 88 5.42 -2.21 8.56
N CYS A 89 6.57 -2.03 9.21
CA CYS A 89 6.98 -0.75 9.78
C CYS A 89 7.16 0.33 8.71
N ALA A 90 7.80 0.00 7.58
CA ALA A 90 8.02 0.94 6.48
C ALA A 90 6.70 1.40 5.84
N SER A 91 5.79 0.46 5.58
CA SER A 91 4.46 0.79 5.08
C SER A 91 3.64 1.61 6.09
N GLY A 92 3.69 1.28 7.39
CA GLY A 92 3.04 2.06 8.44
C GLY A 92 3.54 3.51 8.53
N ALA A 93 4.85 3.73 8.47
CA ALA A 93 5.43 5.06 8.44
C ALA A 93 4.99 5.86 7.21
N LEU A 94 4.95 5.21 6.04
CA LEU A 94 4.44 5.81 4.80
C LEU A 94 2.97 6.21 4.92
N LEU A 95 2.13 5.35 5.51
CA LEU A 95 0.71 5.65 5.73
C LEU A 95 0.55 6.90 6.61
N GLY A 96 1.32 6.99 7.70
CA GLY A 96 1.33 8.17 8.57
C GLY A 96 1.70 9.45 7.79
N ALA A 97 2.79 9.41 7.03
CA ALA A 97 3.22 10.54 6.20
C ALA A 97 2.18 10.92 5.13
N ARG A 98 1.53 9.94 4.51
CA ARG A 98 0.46 10.17 3.51
C ARG A 98 -0.78 10.80 4.13
N SER A 99 -1.21 10.35 5.29
CA SER A 99 -2.38 10.92 6.00
C SER A 99 -2.15 12.39 6.36
N GLU A 100 -0.98 12.71 6.90
CA GLU A 100 -0.58 14.10 7.21
C GLU A 100 -0.54 14.96 5.94
N TYR A 101 0.04 14.43 4.86
CA TYR A 101 0.10 15.14 3.58
C TYR A 101 -1.29 15.46 3.02
N ILE A 102 -2.21 14.48 3.01
CA ILE A 102 -3.58 14.67 2.53
C ILE A 102 -4.32 15.69 3.41
N ASN A 103 -4.14 15.63 4.73
CA ASN A 103 -4.76 16.57 5.67
C ASN A 103 -4.28 18.00 5.43
N LYS A 104 -2.96 18.21 5.29
CA LYS A 104 -2.38 19.52 5.01
C LYS A 104 -2.85 20.09 3.66
N ASN A 105 -3.02 19.25 2.65
CA ASN A 105 -3.48 19.67 1.32
C ASN A 105 -4.98 20.03 1.27
N LYS A 106 -5.78 19.48 2.20
CA LYS A 106 -7.19 19.88 2.38
C LYS A 106 -7.31 21.30 2.94
N HIS A 107 -6.40 21.70 3.83
CA HIS A 107 -6.35 23.04 4.41
C HIS A 107 -5.83 24.14 3.48
N LEU A 108 -5.17 23.79 2.36
CA LEU A 108 -4.66 24.76 1.37
C LEU A 108 -5.66 25.09 0.26
N ASN A 109 -6.78 24.37 0.16
CA ASN A 109 -7.83 24.55 -0.84
C ASN A 109 -9.12 25.19 -0.26
N HIS A 110 -9.03 25.78 0.92
CA HIS A 110 -10.04 26.64 1.56
C HIS A 110 -9.39 27.98 1.92
#